data_AF-A0A221NTJ4-F1
#
_entry.id   AF-A0A221NTJ4-F1
#
_cell.length_a   1.000
_cell.length_b   1.000
_cell.length_c   1.000
_cell.angle_alpha   90.00
_cell.angle_beta   90.00
_cell.angle_gamma   90.00
#
_symmetry.space_group_name_H-M   'P 1'
#
loop_
_entity.id
_entity.type
_entity.pdbx_description
1 polymer ?
#
loop_
_entity_poly.entity_id
_entity_poly.type
_entity_poly.pdbx_seq_one_letter_code
_entity_poly.pdbx_strand_id
1 'polypeptide(L)'
;MEGERLMAVAAIQDVRDVLAAYPELADGAVRTLAQDPAGQVHVAYVVPAGPGFDLAALHQYLRGSLPGAAVPAAIVVVDAMPVASDGTPDPQALPAPDLRGLMPYRSPESARQEVLCTIFAEVLARPRCGLDDDFFVMGGESIDAMLIASRVGQAVGLEISMNEVFDAPTAAELDRLLDTLSTEV
;
A
#
# COMPACT_ATOMS: atom_id res chain seq x y z
N MET A 1 26.18 1.97 8.39
CA MET A 1 25.00 2.61 7.80
C MET A 1 25.10 2.75 6.26
N GLU A 2 25.88 1.91 5.58
CA GLU A 2 26.03 1.95 4.10
C GLU A 2 25.09 0.95 3.40
N GLY A 3 24.56 -0.05 4.13
CA GLY A 3 23.77 -1.16 3.58
C GLY A 3 22.32 -0.83 3.23
N GLU A 4 21.63 0.01 4.02
CA GLU A 4 20.23 0.42 3.75
C GLU A 4 20.11 1.25 2.47
N ARG A 5 21.15 2.04 2.15
CA ARG A 5 21.18 2.89 0.94
C ARG A 5 21.37 2.06 -0.34
N LEU A 6 22.03 0.90 -0.25
CA LEU A 6 22.21 -0.03 -1.37
C LEU A 6 20.94 -0.87 -1.62
N MET A 7 20.19 -1.23 -0.58
CA MET A 7 18.92 -1.97 -0.72
C MET A 7 17.82 -1.11 -1.36
N ALA A 8 17.71 0.16 -0.98
CA ALA A 8 16.72 1.08 -1.55
C ALA A 8 16.97 1.42 -3.04
N VAL A 9 18.23 1.35 -3.50
CA VAL A 9 18.60 1.58 -4.91
C VAL A 9 18.40 0.34 -5.78
N ALA A 10 18.59 -0.87 -5.22
CA ALA A 10 18.27 -2.12 -5.92
C ALA A 10 16.76 -2.24 -6.21
N ALA A 11 15.92 -1.91 -5.22
CA ALA A 11 14.47 -2.05 -5.32
C ALA A 11 13.85 -1.26 -6.49
N ILE A 12 14.30 -0.03 -6.76
CA ILE A 12 13.67 0.82 -7.78
C ILE A 12 13.94 0.35 -9.22
N GLN A 13 15.10 -0.26 -9.47
CA GLN A 13 15.43 -0.77 -10.79
C GLN A 13 14.63 -2.04 -11.09
N ASP A 14 14.45 -2.90 -10.10
CA ASP A 14 13.60 -4.10 -10.23
C ASP A 14 12.16 -3.72 -10.63
N VAL A 15 11.58 -2.67 -10.00
CA VAL A 15 10.26 -2.18 -10.39
C VAL A 15 10.25 -1.71 -11.85
N ARG A 16 11.27 -0.98 -12.29
CA ARG A 16 11.37 -0.48 -13.67
C ARG A 16 11.45 -1.63 -14.67
N ASP A 17 12.22 -2.65 -14.36
CA ASP A 17 12.41 -3.81 -15.23
C ASP A 17 11.11 -4.63 -15.33
N VAL A 18 10.40 -4.81 -14.22
CA VAL A 18 9.09 -5.49 -14.21
C VAL A 18 8.04 -4.71 -14.98
N LEU A 19 7.99 -3.37 -14.84
CA LEU A 19 7.10 -2.52 -15.63
C LEU A 19 7.42 -2.60 -17.13
N ALA A 20 8.69 -2.53 -17.50
CA ALA A 20 9.13 -2.63 -18.91
C ALA A 20 8.83 -4.00 -19.52
N ALA A 21 8.73 -5.05 -18.71
CA ALA A 21 8.34 -6.39 -19.15
C ALA A 21 6.83 -6.57 -19.30
N TYR A 22 5.99 -5.63 -18.83
CA TYR A 22 4.53 -5.77 -18.92
C TYR A 22 4.02 -5.38 -20.32
N PRO A 23 3.40 -6.31 -21.07
CA PRO A 23 3.13 -6.12 -22.50
C PRO A 23 2.04 -5.08 -22.82
N GLU A 24 1.18 -4.72 -21.86
CA GLU A 24 0.14 -3.71 -22.07
C GLU A 24 0.60 -2.28 -21.76
N LEU A 25 1.88 -2.08 -21.42
CA LEU A 25 2.45 -0.75 -21.23
C LEU A 25 3.25 -0.32 -22.47
N ALA A 26 3.05 0.92 -22.91
CA ALA A 26 3.91 1.58 -23.88
C ALA A 26 5.15 2.18 -23.21
N ASP A 27 5.02 2.69 -21.98
CA ASP A 27 6.11 3.28 -21.21
C ASP A 27 5.83 3.19 -19.69
N GLY A 28 6.88 3.26 -18.88
CA GLY A 28 6.82 3.13 -17.44
C GLY A 28 7.98 3.83 -16.71
N ALA A 29 7.66 4.60 -15.67
CA ALA A 29 8.63 5.26 -14.82
C ALA A 29 8.29 5.04 -13.34
N VAL A 30 9.31 5.11 -12.48
CA VAL A 30 9.14 4.96 -11.03
C VAL A 30 9.77 6.15 -10.33
N ARG A 31 9.01 6.80 -9.45
CA ARG A 31 9.53 7.84 -8.54
C ARG A 31 9.46 7.35 -7.12
N THR A 32 10.53 7.58 -6.37
CA THR A 32 10.50 7.46 -4.92
C THR A 32 10.11 8.80 -4.33
N LEU A 33 9.02 8.82 -3.57
CA LEU A 33 8.59 9.98 -2.81
C LEU A 33 8.97 9.79 -1.35
N ALA A 34 9.53 10.83 -0.74
CA ALA A 34 9.64 10.89 0.71
C ALA A 34 8.23 11.08 1.28
N GLN A 35 7.81 10.16 2.13
CA GLN A 35 6.54 10.23 2.84
C GLN A 35 6.84 10.22 4.33
N ASP A 36 6.66 11.37 4.98
CA ASP A 36 6.81 11.48 6.44
C ASP A 36 5.53 10.98 7.13
N PRO A 37 5.60 10.13 8.19
CA PRO A 37 6.78 9.52 8.82
C PRO A 37 7.17 8.14 8.26
N ALA A 38 6.49 7.65 7.21
CA ALA A 38 6.63 6.32 6.60
C ALA A 38 7.95 6.06 5.84
N GLY A 39 8.86 7.04 5.80
CA GLY A 39 10.13 6.95 5.07
C GLY A 39 9.97 7.26 3.59
N GLN A 40 10.10 6.24 2.73
CA GLN A 40 10.08 6.37 1.28
C GLN A 40 9.07 5.41 0.66
N VAL A 41 8.31 5.89 -0.32
CA VAL A 41 7.36 5.07 -1.08
C VAL A 41 7.67 5.15 -2.57
N HIS A 42 7.53 4.01 -3.27
CA HIS A 42 7.67 3.98 -4.72
C HIS A 42 6.31 4.21 -5.37
N VAL A 43 6.29 5.11 -6.35
CA VAL A 43 5.12 5.41 -7.18
C VAL A 43 5.48 5.09 -8.62
N ALA A 44 4.73 4.18 -9.23
CA ALA A 44 4.83 3.85 -10.64
C ALA A 44 3.95 4.80 -11.47
N TYR A 45 4.47 5.29 -12.57
CA TYR A 45 3.76 6.05 -13.60
C TYR A 45 3.79 5.22 -14.86
N VAL A 46 2.62 4.98 -15.45
CA VAL A 46 2.50 4.05 -16.57
C VAL A 46 1.72 4.68 -17.71
N VAL A 47 2.18 4.43 -18.93
CA VAL A 47 1.50 4.81 -20.18
C VAL A 47 0.96 3.52 -20.80
N PRO A 48 -0.37 3.33 -20.86
CA PRO A 48 -0.96 2.17 -21.51
C PRO A 48 -0.63 2.11 -23.01
N ALA A 49 -0.41 0.90 -23.54
CA ALA A 49 -0.19 0.69 -24.97
C ALA A 49 -1.47 0.82 -25.81
N GLY A 50 -2.64 0.70 -25.17
CA GLY A 50 -3.92 0.77 -25.88
C GLY A 50 -5.14 0.87 -24.96
N PRO A 51 -6.34 1.01 -25.55
CA PRO A 51 -7.59 1.02 -24.81
C PRO A 51 -7.86 -0.36 -24.18
N GLY A 52 -8.44 -0.37 -22.98
CA GLY A 52 -8.76 -1.60 -22.25
C GLY A 52 -7.69 -2.06 -21.25
N PHE A 53 -6.69 -1.22 -20.98
CA PHE A 53 -5.69 -1.47 -19.94
C PHE A 53 -6.33 -1.75 -18.57
N ASP A 54 -6.00 -2.91 -18.01
CA ASP A 54 -6.46 -3.33 -16.69
C ASP A 54 -5.43 -2.99 -15.62
N LEU A 55 -5.71 -1.92 -14.87
CA LEU A 55 -4.89 -1.48 -13.76
C LEU A 55 -4.81 -2.52 -12.63
N ALA A 56 -5.87 -3.28 -12.40
CA ALA A 56 -5.89 -4.31 -11.35
C ALA A 56 -5.00 -5.50 -11.73
N ALA A 57 -5.00 -5.89 -13.01
CA ALA A 57 -4.11 -6.92 -13.53
C ALA A 57 -2.63 -6.52 -13.41
N LEU A 58 -2.28 -5.27 -13.74
CA LEU A 58 -0.91 -4.76 -13.56
C LEU A 58 -0.49 -4.81 -12.07
N HIS A 59 -1.39 -4.39 -11.18
CA HIS A 59 -1.11 -4.39 -9.75
C HIS A 59 -0.87 -5.81 -9.19
N GLN A 60 -1.66 -6.80 -9.64
CA GLN A 60 -1.44 -8.21 -9.29
C GLN A 60 -0.11 -8.74 -9.86
N TYR A 61 0.21 -8.39 -11.10
CA TYR A 61 1.47 -8.76 -11.75
C TYR A 61 2.68 -8.24 -10.95
N LEU A 62 2.67 -6.96 -10.59
CA LEU A 62 3.73 -6.35 -9.78
C LEU A 62 3.91 -7.05 -8.42
N ARG A 63 2.81 -7.44 -7.76
CA ARG A 63 2.85 -8.19 -6.50
C ARG A 63 3.38 -9.62 -6.64
N GLY A 64 3.13 -10.25 -7.78
CA GLY A 64 3.67 -11.59 -8.07
C GLY A 64 5.14 -11.58 -8.50
N SER A 65 5.61 -10.45 -9.05
CA SER A 65 6.96 -10.32 -9.61
C SER A 65 7.96 -9.61 -8.72
N LEU A 66 7.51 -8.86 -7.70
CA LEU A 66 8.36 -8.09 -6.79
C LEU A 66 8.21 -8.57 -5.34
N PRO A 67 9.28 -8.51 -4.53
CA PRO A 67 9.17 -8.68 -3.08
C PRO A 67 8.30 -7.56 -2.49
N GLY A 68 7.52 -7.86 -1.45
CA GLY A 68 6.47 -6.97 -0.92
C GLY A 68 6.91 -5.53 -0.63
N ALA A 69 8.13 -5.33 -0.12
CA ALA A 69 8.68 -4.00 0.16
C ALA A 69 9.04 -3.17 -1.09
N ALA A 70 9.23 -3.82 -2.24
CA ALA A 70 9.55 -3.17 -3.52
C ALA A 70 8.30 -2.88 -4.36
N VAL A 71 7.13 -3.41 -3.97
CA VAL A 71 5.87 -3.16 -4.68
C VAL A 71 5.54 -1.66 -4.60
N PRO A 72 5.24 -1.00 -5.72
CA PRO A 72 4.82 0.41 -5.71
C PRO A 72 3.59 0.61 -4.83
N ALA A 73 3.65 1.61 -3.95
CA ALA A 73 2.52 2.00 -3.11
C ALA A 73 1.40 2.68 -3.92
N ALA A 74 1.70 3.09 -5.16
CA ALA A 74 0.76 3.77 -6.03
C ALA A 74 1.13 3.54 -7.50
N ILE A 75 0.12 3.44 -8.36
CA ILE A 75 0.27 3.37 -9.82
C ILE A 75 -0.58 4.46 -10.46
N VAL A 76 0.06 5.44 -11.10
CA VAL A 76 -0.59 6.55 -11.80
C VAL A 76 -0.58 6.29 -13.30
N VAL A 77 -1.75 6.27 -13.90
CA VAL A 77 -1.88 6.21 -15.36
C VAL A 77 -1.73 7.62 -15.93
N VAL A 78 -0.81 7.80 -16.86
CA VAL A 78 -0.58 9.07 -17.57
C VAL A 78 -0.70 8.85 -19.08
N ASP A 79 -1.20 9.86 -19.80
CA ASP A 79 -1.39 9.76 -21.26
C ASP A 79 -0.07 9.65 -22.02
N ALA A 80 0.98 10.30 -21.51
CA ALA A 80 2.33 10.25 -22.04
C ALA A 80 3.34 10.61 -20.95
N MET A 81 4.57 10.09 -21.08
CA MET A 81 5.65 10.45 -20.18
C MET A 81 6.10 11.90 -20.48
N PRO A 82 6.16 12.80 -19.48
CA PRO A 82 6.57 14.18 -19.71
C PRO A 82 8.03 14.25 -20.15
N VAL A 83 8.27 15.13 -21.14
CA VAL A 83 9.60 15.46 -21.65
C VAL A 83 9.83 16.97 -21.52
N ALA A 84 11.06 17.35 -21.24
CA ALA A 84 11.50 18.74 -21.24
C ALA A 84 11.48 19.32 -22.67
N SER A 85 11.63 20.64 -22.77
CA SER A 85 11.60 21.37 -24.05
C SER A 85 12.68 20.93 -25.05
N ASP A 86 13.74 20.28 -24.59
CA ASP A 86 14.82 19.71 -25.40
C ASP A 86 14.57 18.23 -25.80
N GLY A 87 13.40 17.67 -25.44
CA GLY A 87 13.01 16.30 -25.71
C GLY A 87 13.58 15.27 -24.72
N THR A 88 14.29 15.70 -23.68
CA THR A 88 14.78 14.78 -22.64
C THR A 88 13.67 14.41 -21.65
N PRO A 89 13.68 13.21 -21.04
CA PRO A 89 12.69 12.84 -20.04
C PRO A 89 12.69 13.83 -18.87
N ASP A 90 11.50 14.30 -18.45
CA ASP A 90 11.34 15.20 -17.30
C ASP A 90 10.48 14.56 -16.21
N PRO A 91 11.07 13.71 -15.35
CA PRO A 91 10.35 13.08 -14.25
C PRO A 91 9.80 14.06 -13.21
N GLN A 92 10.27 15.32 -13.18
CA GLN A 92 9.79 16.34 -12.23
C GLN A 92 8.46 16.95 -12.66
N ALA A 93 8.17 16.96 -13.97
CA ALA A 93 6.89 17.36 -14.52
C ALA A 93 5.79 16.29 -14.37
N LEU A 94 6.11 15.10 -13.84
CA LEU A 94 5.10 14.10 -13.51
C LEU A 94 4.14 14.65 -12.46
N PRO A 95 2.81 14.47 -12.66
CA PRO A 95 1.81 14.96 -11.73
C PRO A 95 2.06 14.40 -10.33
N ALA A 96 1.88 15.23 -9.31
CA ALA A 96 1.95 14.75 -7.95
C ALA A 96 0.87 13.67 -7.77
N PRO A 97 1.24 12.45 -7.35
CA PRO A 97 0.30 11.38 -7.20
C PRO A 97 -0.61 11.73 -6.02
N ASP A 98 -1.92 11.65 -6.20
CA ASP A 98 -2.81 11.71 -5.05
C ASP A 98 -2.72 10.39 -4.29
N LEU A 99 -1.70 10.27 -3.44
CA LEU A 99 -1.47 9.09 -2.61
C LEU A 99 -2.67 8.80 -1.70
N ARG A 100 -3.59 9.75 -1.50
CA ARG A 100 -4.84 9.56 -0.77
C ARG A 100 -5.84 8.64 -1.50
N GLY A 101 -5.61 8.32 -2.78
CA GLY A 101 -6.49 7.52 -3.63
C GLY A 101 -5.82 6.43 -4.48
N LEU A 102 -4.53 6.11 -4.25
CA LEU A 102 -3.77 5.16 -5.10
C LEU A 102 -3.39 3.83 -4.43
N MET A 103 -3.53 3.72 -3.11
CA MET A 103 -3.90 2.44 -2.49
C MET A 103 -5.43 2.33 -2.62
N PRO A 104 -6.04 1.15 -2.78
CA PRO A 104 -7.49 1.00 -2.64
C PRO A 104 -7.89 1.36 -1.21
N TYR A 105 -8.00 2.66 -0.96
CA TYR A 105 -8.41 3.19 0.32
C TYR A 105 -9.92 3.13 0.37
N ARG A 106 -10.42 2.09 1.01
CA ARG A 106 -11.79 2.07 1.45
C ARG A 106 -11.86 2.80 2.80
N SER A 107 -12.57 3.93 2.80
CA SER A 107 -12.82 4.68 4.03
C SER A 107 -13.66 3.85 4.99
N PRO A 108 -13.45 3.99 6.32
CA PRO A 108 -14.36 3.44 7.29
C PRO A 108 -15.79 3.98 7.06
N GLU A 109 -16.76 3.09 7.11
CA GLU A 109 -18.19 3.37 6.89
C GLU A 109 -18.98 3.32 8.22
N SER A 110 -18.33 2.94 9.32
CA SER A 110 -18.90 2.88 10.66
C SER A 110 -17.93 3.39 11.73
N ALA A 111 -18.46 3.81 12.88
CA ALA A 111 -17.64 4.26 14.02
C ALA A 111 -16.68 3.16 14.51
N ARG A 112 -17.08 1.88 14.45
CA ARG A 112 -16.20 0.76 14.81
C ARG A 112 -15.05 0.63 13.81
N GLN A 113 -15.33 0.74 12.53
CA GLN A 113 -14.32 0.73 11.48
C GLN A 113 -13.34 1.90 11.60
N GLU A 114 -13.81 3.10 11.96
CA GLU A 114 -12.94 4.26 12.23
C GLU A 114 -11.96 3.97 13.37
N VAL A 115 -12.44 3.36 14.46
CA VAL A 115 -11.62 2.97 15.60
C VAL A 115 -10.58 1.92 15.19
N LEU A 116 -10.97 0.89 14.43
CA LEU A 116 -10.04 -0.14 13.95
C LEU A 116 -8.95 0.45 13.07
N CYS A 117 -9.31 1.25 12.07
CA CYS A 117 -8.33 1.93 11.22
C CYS A 117 -7.39 2.85 12.02
N THR A 118 -7.92 3.55 13.03
CA THR A 118 -7.10 4.40 13.91
C THR A 118 -6.10 3.57 14.71
N ILE A 119 -6.53 2.46 15.31
CA ILE A 119 -5.64 1.57 16.08
C ILE A 119 -4.53 1.01 15.20
N PHE A 120 -4.85 0.53 14.00
CA PHE A 120 -3.86 0.01 13.06
C PHE A 120 -2.84 1.10 12.69
N ALA A 121 -3.32 2.31 12.37
CA ALA A 121 -2.46 3.43 12.03
C ALA A 121 -1.52 3.80 13.19
N GLU A 122 -2.05 3.90 14.41
CA GLU A 122 -1.25 4.25 15.59
C GLU A 122 -0.19 3.21 15.93
N VAL A 123 -0.54 1.92 15.89
CA VAL A 123 0.40 0.84 16.26
C VAL A 123 1.50 0.72 15.20
N LEU A 124 1.14 0.78 13.92
CA LEU A 124 2.10 0.67 12.82
C LEU A 124 2.84 1.98 12.51
N ALA A 125 2.68 3.00 13.37
CA ALA A 125 3.25 4.34 13.21
C ALA A 125 2.98 4.95 11.81
N ARG A 126 1.77 4.72 11.29
CA ARG A 126 1.29 5.24 10.01
C ARG A 126 0.39 6.46 10.24
N PRO A 127 0.40 7.44 9.33
CA PRO A 127 -0.50 8.60 9.42
C PRO A 127 -1.96 8.24 9.16
N ARG A 128 -2.22 7.13 8.45
CA ARG A 128 -3.56 6.65 8.11
C ARG A 128 -3.50 5.17 7.74
N CYS A 129 -4.61 4.47 7.97
CA CYS A 129 -4.91 3.10 7.54
C CYS A 129 -6.34 3.08 6.98
N GLY A 130 -6.54 2.45 5.82
CA GLY A 130 -7.84 2.15 5.22
C GLY A 130 -8.36 0.79 5.65
N LEU A 131 -9.61 0.49 5.29
CA LEU A 131 -10.24 -0.77 5.69
C LEU A 131 -9.56 -2.01 5.10
N ASP A 132 -9.00 -1.90 3.90
CA ASP A 132 -8.37 -3.00 3.16
C ASP A 132 -6.84 -2.96 3.21
N ASP A 133 -6.26 -2.08 4.05
CA ASP A 133 -4.81 -2.02 4.25
C ASP A 133 -4.38 -3.21 5.11
N ASP A 134 -3.56 -4.09 4.53
CA ASP A 134 -3.09 -5.32 5.15
C ASP A 134 -1.93 -5.07 6.11
N PHE A 135 -2.07 -5.59 7.33
CA PHE A 135 -1.11 -5.50 8.42
C PHE A 135 0.32 -5.91 8.03
N PHE A 136 0.48 -7.03 7.33
CA PHE A 136 1.79 -7.55 6.92
C PHE A 136 2.38 -6.71 5.79
N VAL A 137 1.55 -6.27 4.84
CA VAL A 137 1.97 -5.37 3.76
C VAL A 137 2.42 -4.02 4.32
N MET A 138 1.79 -3.55 5.39
CA MET A 138 2.18 -2.34 6.12
C MET A 138 3.46 -2.52 6.96
N GLY A 139 4.04 -3.73 7.02
CA GLY A 139 5.28 -4.02 7.73
C GLY A 139 5.08 -4.38 9.21
N GLY A 140 3.89 -4.82 9.60
CA GLY A 140 3.60 -5.21 10.96
C GLY A 140 4.36 -6.46 11.42
N GLU A 141 4.90 -6.41 12.64
CA GLU A 141 5.58 -7.51 13.29
C GLU A 141 4.73 -8.15 14.39
N SER A 142 5.17 -9.30 14.92
CA SER A 142 4.43 -10.02 15.96
C SER A 142 4.10 -9.17 17.21
N ILE A 143 4.95 -8.20 17.55
CA ILE A 143 4.72 -7.27 18.66
C ILE A 143 3.57 -6.31 18.32
N ASP A 144 3.49 -5.84 17.08
CA ASP A 144 2.43 -4.95 16.62
C ASP A 144 1.08 -5.65 16.60
N ALA A 145 1.04 -6.92 16.16
CA ALA A 145 -0.19 -7.72 16.18
C ALA A 145 -0.72 -7.89 17.62
N MET A 146 0.17 -8.15 18.58
CA MET A 146 -0.20 -8.22 20.00
C MET A 146 -0.73 -6.89 20.54
N LEU A 147 -0.13 -5.76 20.14
CA LEU A 147 -0.58 -4.42 20.53
C LEU A 147 -1.93 -4.06 19.91
N ILE A 148 -2.14 -4.39 18.63
CA ILE A 148 -3.43 -4.22 17.93
C ILE A 148 -4.50 -5.03 18.65
N ALA A 149 -4.27 -6.33 18.88
CA ALA A 149 -5.23 -7.20 19.56
C ALA A 149 -5.64 -6.64 20.93
N SER A 150 -4.67 -6.21 21.74
CA SER A 150 -4.91 -5.60 23.05
C SER A 150 -5.73 -4.31 22.98
N ARG A 151 -5.42 -3.41 22.03
CA ARG A 151 -6.12 -2.12 21.88
C ARG A 151 -7.52 -2.29 21.30
N VAL A 152 -7.68 -3.16 20.30
CA VAL A 152 -8.99 -3.48 19.72
C VAL A 152 -9.88 -4.09 20.78
N GLY A 153 -9.39 -5.07 21.54
CA GLY A 153 -10.16 -5.70 22.59
C GLY A 153 -10.66 -4.72 23.65
N GLN A 154 -9.82 -3.77 24.06
CA GLN A 154 -10.22 -2.68 24.97
C GLN A 154 -11.28 -1.75 24.37
N ALA A 155 -11.19 -1.44 23.07
CA ALA A 155 -12.10 -0.54 22.41
C ALA A 155 -13.50 -1.14 22.19
N VAL A 156 -13.58 -2.45 21.94
CA VAL A 156 -14.84 -3.16 21.63
C VAL A 156 -15.41 -3.94 22.82
N GLY A 157 -14.62 -4.11 23.89
CA GLY A 157 -15.04 -4.85 25.09
C GLY A 157 -14.99 -6.37 24.93
N LEU A 158 -14.20 -6.88 23.98
CA LEU A 158 -14.02 -8.32 23.73
C LEU A 158 -12.55 -8.71 23.92
N GLU A 159 -12.29 -9.97 24.23
CA GLU A 159 -10.92 -10.49 24.21
C GLU A 159 -10.55 -10.82 22.77
N ILE A 160 -9.48 -10.18 22.27
CA ILE A 160 -8.95 -10.41 20.93
C ILE A 160 -7.54 -10.95 21.08
N SER A 161 -7.27 -12.07 20.42
CA SER A 161 -5.99 -12.72 20.38
C SER A 161 -5.16 -12.25 19.19
N MET A 162 -3.84 -12.43 19.30
CA MET A 162 -2.92 -12.18 18.18
C MET A 162 -3.22 -13.06 16.96
N ASN A 163 -3.71 -14.29 17.17
CA ASN A 163 -4.08 -15.17 16.07
C ASN A 163 -5.24 -14.59 15.26
N GLU A 164 -6.22 -13.98 15.92
CA GLU A 164 -7.35 -13.34 15.24
C GLU A 164 -6.91 -12.14 14.39
N VAL A 165 -5.89 -11.39 14.81
CA VAL A 165 -5.28 -10.32 13.99
C VAL A 165 -4.52 -10.90 12.80
N PHE A 166 -3.91 -12.07 12.92
CA PHE A 166 -3.26 -12.74 11.79
C PHE A 166 -4.23 -13.39 10.82
N ASP A 167 -5.34 -13.95 11.31
CA ASP A 167 -6.40 -14.55 10.50
C ASP A 167 -7.26 -13.47 9.82
N ALA A 168 -7.32 -12.26 10.40
CA ALA A 168 -8.02 -11.09 9.88
C ALA A 168 -7.06 -9.87 9.82
N PRO A 169 -6.08 -9.87 8.90
CA PRO A 169 -4.98 -8.90 8.86
C PRO A 169 -5.37 -7.50 8.37
N THR A 170 -6.62 -7.26 8.02
CA THR A 170 -7.14 -5.93 7.65
C THR A 170 -8.19 -5.44 8.65
N ALA A 171 -8.37 -4.12 8.75
CA ALA A 171 -9.43 -3.55 9.58
C ALA A 171 -10.84 -4.01 9.13
N ALA A 172 -11.05 -4.24 7.83
CA ALA A 172 -12.29 -4.79 7.29
C ALA A 172 -12.55 -6.23 7.75
N GLU A 173 -11.54 -7.08 7.71
CA GLU A 173 -11.68 -8.49 8.10
C GLU A 173 -11.87 -8.62 9.60
N LEU A 174 -11.14 -7.82 10.39
CA LEU A 174 -11.30 -7.79 11.83
C LEU A 174 -12.69 -7.26 12.24
N ASP A 175 -13.22 -6.25 11.54
CA ASP A 175 -14.60 -5.77 11.73
C ASP A 175 -15.64 -6.89 11.51
N ARG A 176 -15.47 -7.70 10.46
CA ARG A 176 -16.35 -8.85 10.19
C ARG A 176 -16.22 -9.94 11.24
N LEU A 177 -15.00 -10.22 11.71
CA LEU A 177 -14.77 -11.20 12.78
C LEU A 177 -15.50 -10.77 14.07
N LEU A 178 -15.46 -9.49 14.40
CA LEU A 178 -16.16 -8.95 15.57
C LEU A 178 -17.68 -9.10 15.48
N ASP A 179 -18.26 -9.00 14.28
CA ASP A 179 -19.69 -9.30 14.07
C ASP A 179 -20.01 -10.77 14.35
N THR A 180 -19.13 -11.68 13.96
CA THR A 180 -19.35 -13.11 14.25
C THR A 180 -19.27 -13.40 15.75
N LEU A 181 -18.30 -12.83 16.46
CA LEU A 181 -18.12 -13.01 17.90
C LEU A 181 -19.25 -12.36 18.73
N SER A 182 -19.79 -11.24 18.25
CA SER A 182 -20.91 -10.55 18.91
C SER A 182 -22.25 -11.27 18.74
N THR A 183 -22.37 -12.19 17.78
CA THR A 183 -23.61 -12.94 17.49
C THR A 183 -23.70 -14.23 18.34
N GLU A 184 -22.59 -14.70 18.91
CA GLU A 184 -22.54 -15.92 19.73
C GLU A 184 -22.78 -15.69 21.23
N VAL A 185 -23.05 -14.44 21.65
CA VAL A 185 -23.34 -14.04 23.04
C VAL A 185 -24.81 -13.68 23.22
#